data_AF-A0A353GBQ4-F1
#
_entry.id   AF-A0A353GBQ4-F1
#
_cell.length_a   1.000
_cell.length_b   1.000
_cell.length_c   1.000
_cell.angle_alpha   90.00
_cell.angle_beta   90.00
_cell.angle_gamma   90.00
#
_symmetry.space_group_name_H-M   'P 1'
#
loop_
_entity.id
_entity.type
_entity.pdbx_description
1 polymer ?
#
loop_
_entity_poly.entity_id
_entity_poly.type
_entity_poly.pdbx_seq_one_letter_code
_entity_poly.pdbx_strand_id
1 'polypeptide(L)'
;GASTGGFTEVLLQRGAAHVIAIDVGHEQMHPRLQSDPRVENIEGLNARYLEPDDIGDQPFTFLVSDVSFISIKLALVPALELAEPGAHCLLLVKPQFEA
;
A
#
# COMPACT_ATOMS: atom_id res chain seq x y z
N GLY A 1 2.35 -3.54 0.10
CA GLY A 1 3.56 -4.09 0.74
C GLY A 1 4.06 -3.11 1.78
N ALA A 2 3.30 -2.97 2.87
CA ALA A 2 3.66 -2.06 3.96
C ALA A 2 4.82 -2.58 4.81
N SER A 3 4.96 -3.91 4.93
CA SER A 3 5.95 -4.59 5.77
C SER A 3 6.00 -3.98 7.18
N THR A 4 7.19 -3.63 7.68
CA THR A 4 7.36 -2.99 8.99
C THR A 4 6.92 -1.52 9.04
N GLY A 5 6.53 -0.94 7.89
CA GLY A 5 5.96 0.41 7.79
C GLY A 5 6.92 1.50 7.31
N GLY A 6 8.05 1.16 6.68
CA GLY A 6 9.05 2.16 6.25
C GLY A 6 8.48 3.24 5.30
N PHE A 7 7.74 2.85 4.26
CA PHE A 7 7.08 3.81 3.38
C PHE A 7 5.91 4.53 4.08
N THR A 8 5.15 3.84 4.93
CA THR A 8 4.10 4.45 5.76
C THR A 8 4.67 5.61 6.58
N GLU A 9 5.80 5.40 7.27
CA GLU A 9 6.48 6.45 8.02
C GLU A 9 6.88 7.65 7.15
N VAL A 10 7.50 7.39 5.99
CA VAL A 10 7.91 8.47 5.08
C VAL A 10 6.71 9.28 4.61
N LEU A 11 5.59 8.63 4.26
CA LEU A 11 4.36 9.32 3.85
C LEU A 11 3.82 10.22 4.97
N LEU A 12 3.77 9.71 6.21
CA LEU A 12 3.34 10.50 7.37
C LEU A 12 4.27 11.69 7.64
N GLN A 13 5.58 11.50 7.53
CA GLN A 13 6.58 12.57 7.68
C GLN A 13 6.47 13.63 6.58
N ARG A 14 6.03 13.22 5.37
CA ARG A 14 5.77 14.11 4.24
C ARG A 14 4.37 14.76 4.28
N GLY A 15 3.61 14.53 5.35
CA GLY A 15 2.34 15.21 5.59
C GLY A 15 1.12 14.52 5.00
N ALA A 16 1.19 13.21 4.70
CA ALA A 16 0.01 12.44 4.37
C ALA A 16 -1.05 12.58 5.48
N ALA A 17 -2.28 12.95 5.09
CA ALA A 17 -3.39 13.09 6.02
C ALA A 17 -3.88 11.73 6.55
N HIS A 18 -3.82 10.71 5.70
CA HIS A 18 -4.16 9.32 5.98
C HIS A 18 -3.27 8.40 5.13
N VAL A 19 -2.97 7.20 5.65
CA VAL A 19 -2.24 6.16 4.93
C VAL A 19 -2.94 4.82 5.16
N ILE A 20 -3.40 4.21 4.08
CA ILE A 20 -3.90 2.83 4.07
C ILE A 20 -2.73 1.92 3.74
N ALA A 21 -2.29 1.14 4.72
CA ALA A 21 -1.11 0.29 4.63
C ALA A 21 -1.52 -1.16 4.44
N ILE A 22 -1.30 -1.68 3.23
CA ILE A 22 -1.70 -3.05 2.84
C ILE A 22 -0.48 -3.98 2.84
N ASP A 23 -0.59 -5.14 3.50
CA ASP A 23 0.37 -6.23 3.39
C ASP A 23 -0.28 -7.62 3.44
N VAL A 24 0.40 -8.60 2.85
CA VAL A 24 0.03 -10.03 2.90
C VAL A 24 0.54 -10.69 4.19
N GLY A 25 1.58 -10.13 4.82
CA GLY A 25 2.07 -10.58 6.11
C GLY A 25 1.10 -10.27 7.25
N HIS A 26 1.47 -10.75 8.46
CA HIS A 26 0.75 -10.52 9.71
C HIS A 26 1.72 -10.06 10.80
N GLU A 27 1.23 -9.17 11.68
CA GLU A 27 1.93 -8.62 12.84
C GLU A 27 3.30 -8.01 12.49
N GLN A 28 3.40 -7.37 11.31
CA GLN A 28 4.67 -6.86 10.81
C GLN A 28 4.86 -5.38 11.11
N MET A 29 3.79 -4.59 11.03
CA MET A 29 3.82 -3.15 11.19
C MET A 29 4.40 -2.75 12.56
N HIS A 30 5.31 -1.79 12.59
CA HIS A 30 5.88 -1.33 13.85
C HIS A 30 4.78 -0.74 14.80
N PRO A 31 4.77 -1.07 16.11
CA PRO A 31 3.67 -0.69 17.03
C PRO A 31 3.36 0.81 17.08
N ARG A 32 4.40 1.65 16.95
CA ARG A 32 4.24 3.12 16.89
C ARG A 32 3.40 3.56 15.68
N LEU A 33 3.58 2.92 14.53
CA LEU A 33 2.81 3.24 13.31
C LEU A 33 1.40 2.65 13.40
N GLN A 34 1.25 1.44 13.94
CA GLN A 34 -0.09 0.87 14.22
C GLN A 34 -0.93 1.76 15.14
N SER A 35 -0.28 2.48 16.06
CA SER A 35 -0.95 3.38 17.02
C SER A 35 -1.17 4.80 16.48
N ASP A 36 -0.68 5.14 15.28
CA ASP A 36 -0.89 6.46 14.69
C ASP A 36 -2.31 6.52 14.10
N PRO A 37 -3.17 7.47 14.52
CA PRO A 37 -4.56 7.53 14.08
C PRO A 37 -4.73 7.84 12.58
N ARG A 38 -3.65 8.21 11.88
CA ARG A 38 -3.64 8.44 10.44
C ARG A 38 -3.32 7.16 9.66
N VAL A 39 -3.07 6.04 10.32
CA VAL A 39 -2.70 4.77 9.68
C VAL A 39 -3.83 3.77 9.84
N GLU A 40 -4.34 3.31 8.71
CA GLU A 40 -5.18 2.11 8.64
C GLU A 40 -4.29 0.94 8.21
N ASN A 41 -4.10 -0.03 9.09
CA ASN A 41 -3.24 -1.20 8.84
C ASN A 41 -4.09 -2.41 8.43
N ILE A 42 -3.94 -2.85 7.18
CA ILE A 42 -4.66 -3.99 6.61
C ILE A 42 -3.65 -5.07 6.27
N GLU A 43 -3.57 -6.06 7.16
CA GLU A 43 -2.67 -7.21 7.06
C GLU A 43 -3.43 -8.47 6.63
N GLY A 44 -2.72 -9.45 6.04
CA GLY A 44 -3.32 -10.64 5.44
C GLY A 44 -4.02 -10.40 4.10
N LEU A 45 -3.96 -9.18 3.54
CA LEU A 45 -4.58 -8.84 2.27
C LEU A 45 -3.55 -8.89 1.14
N ASN A 46 -3.79 -9.76 0.17
CA ASN A 46 -3.00 -9.76 -1.05
C ASN A 46 -3.50 -8.65 -1.99
N ALA A 47 -2.64 -7.67 -2.29
CA ALA A 47 -2.99 -6.51 -3.14
C ALA A 47 -3.56 -6.89 -4.52
N ARG A 48 -3.26 -8.10 -5.03
CA ARG A 48 -3.87 -8.62 -6.27
C ARG A 48 -5.39 -8.80 -6.18
N TYR A 49 -5.91 -8.99 -4.97
CA TYR A 49 -7.32 -9.21 -4.68
C TYR A 49 -7.93 -8.04 -3.92
N LEU A 50 -7.28 -6.86 -3.95
CA LEU A 50 -7.82 -5.65 -3.33
C LEU A 50 -9.14 -5.27 -4.00
N GLU A 51 -10.18 -5.13 -3.19
CA GLU A 51 -11.51 -4.66 -3.58
C GLU A 51 -11.80 -3.27 -2.97
N PRO A 52 -12.72 -2.47 -3.55
CA PRO A 52 -13.06 -1.17 -2.98
C PRO A 52 -13.48 -1.23 -1.51
N ASP A 53 -14.24 -2.25 -1.13
CA ASP A 53 -14.77 -2.41 0.23
C ASP A 53 -13.66 -2.67 1.26
N ASP A 54 -12.53 -3.25 0.86
CA ASP A 54 -11.37 -3.48 1.76
C ASP A 54 -10.81 -2.16 2.31
N ILE A 55 -10.97 -1.07 1.57
CA ILE A 55 -10.49 0.27 1.93
C ILE A 55 -11.64 1.26 2.20
N GLY A 56 -12.85 0.73 2.41
CA GLY A 56 -14.05 1.53 2.67
C GLY A 56 -14.45 2.46 1.51
N ASP A 57 -14.13 2.08 0.27
CA ASP A 57 -14.37 2.84 -0.96
C ASP A 57 -13.77 4.27 -0.89
N GLN A 58 -12.67 4.41 -0.15
CA GLN A 58 -12.00 5.70 0.03
C GLN A 58 -11.10 6.00 -1.17
N PRO A 59 -11.28 7.16 -1.83
CA PRO A 59 -10.40 7.56 -2.90
C PRO A 59 -9.00 7.91 -2.38
N PHE A 60 -7.98 7.66 -3.19
CA PHE A 60 -6.61 8.07 -2.89
C PHE A 60 -5.92 8.69 -4.11
N THR A 61 -5.05 9.66 -3.81
CA THR A 61 -4.32 10.46 -4.81
C THR A 61 -2.84 10.11 -4.89
N PHE A 62 -2.35 9.19 -4.05
CA PHE A 62 -0.96 8.77 -4.03
C PHE A 62 -0.83 7.29 -3.72
N LEU A 63 -0.12 6.55 -4.57
CA LEU A 63 0.13 5.12 -4.41
C LEU A 63 1.63 4.85 -4.31
N VAL A 64 2.03 4.08 -3.31
CA VAL A 64 3.38 3.52 -3.21
C VAL A 64 3.31 2.01 -3.27
N SER A 65 4.14 1.39 -4.10
CA SER A 65 4.24 -0.08 -4.14
C SER A 65 5.68 -0.54 -4.02
N ASP A 66 5.91 -1.32 -2.97
CA ASP A 66 7.10 -2.14 -2.76
C ASP A 66 6.64 -3.57 -2.45
N VAL A 67 6.65 -4.44 -3.46
CA VAL A 67 6.22 -5.84 -3.36
C VAL A 67 7.34 -6.77 -3.81
N SER A 68 7.33 -8.00 -3.31
CA SER A 68 8.31 -9.03 -3.65
C SER A 68 7.59 -10.30 -4.07
N PHE A 69 8.25 -11.16 -4.86
CA PHE A 69 7.74 -12.47 -5.28
C PHE A 69 6.47 -12.44 -6.16
N ILE A 70 6.10 -11.26 -6.65
CA ILE A 70 5.00 -11.05 -7.59
C ILE A 70 5.39 -9.95 -8.57
N SER A 71 5.01 -10.10 -9.84
CA SER A 71 5.14 -9.01 -10.81
C SER A 71 4.24 -7.85 -10.41
N ILE A 72 4.80 -6.64 -10.47
CA ILE A 72 4.05 -5.43 -10.17
C ILE A 72 2.86 -5.23 -11.13
N LYS A 73 2.93 -5.78 -12.35
CA LYS A 73 1.83 -5.79 -13.33
C LYS A 73 0.62 -6.59 -12.87
N LEU A 74 0.81 -7.56 -11.98
CA LEU A 74 -0.28 -8.37 -11.43
C LEU A 74 -0.77 -7.81 -10.10
N ALA A 75 0.15 -7.31 -9.28
CA ALA A 75 -0.17 -6.82 -7.94
C ALA A 75 -0.90 -5.47 -7.96
N LEU A 76 -0.57 -4.57 -8.89
CA LEU A 76 -1.05 -3.19 -8.86
C LEU A 76 -2.36 -2.92 -9.58
N VAL A 77 -2.83 -3.82 -10.45
CA VAL A 77 -4.01 -3.54 -11.29
C VAL A 77 -5.21 -3.05 -10.46
N PRO A 78 -5.62 -3.74 -9.38
CA PRO A 78 -6.76 -3.28 -8.59
C PRO A 78 -6.50 -1.90 -7.94
N ALA A 79 -5.31 -1.70 -7.36
CA ALA A 79 -4.96 -0.41 -6.77
C ALA A 79 -4.94 0.74 -7.81
N LEU A 80 -4.52 0.49 -9.05
CA LEU A 80 -4.55 1.51 -10.09
C LEU A 80 -5.98 1.84 -10.56
N GLU A 81 -6.89 0.87 -10.52
CA GLU A 81 -8.31 1.07 -10.86
C GLU A 81 -9.06 1.86 -9.80
N LEU A 82 -8.66 1.74 -8.52
CA LEU A 82 -9.24 2.48 -7.39
C LEU A 82 -8.65 3.89 -7.22
N ALA A 83 -7.49 4.16 -7.82
CA ALA A 83 -6.84 5.45 -7.70
C ALA A 83 -7.64 6.57 -8.39
N GLU A 84 -7.64 7.77 -7.81
CA GLU A 84 -8.28 8.92 -8.46
C GLU A 84 -7.57 9.28 -9.78
N PRO A 85 -8.31 9.78 -10.78
CA PRO A 85 -7.69 10.35 -11.98
C PRO A 85 -6.67 11.45 -11.64
N GLY A 86 -5.43 11.27 -12.09
CA GLY A 86 -4.33 12.18 -11.78
C GLY A 86 -3.55 11.84 -10.51
N ALA A 87 -3.87 10.71 -9.85
CA ALA A 87 -3.07 10.20 -8.75
C ALA A 87 -1.61 9.97 -9.16
N HIS A 88 -0.70 10.22 -8.22
CA HIS A 88 0.72 9.96 -8.41
C HIS A 88 1.10 8.58 -7.89
N CYS A 89 2.06 7.95 -8.54
CA CYS A 89 2.54 6.62 -8.17
C CYS A 89 4.05 6.62 -7.97
N LEU A 90 4.52 5.98 -6.90
CA LEU A 90 5.92 5.63 -6.68
C LEU A 90 6.05 4.11 -6.60
N LEU A 91 6.58 3.52 -7.66
CA LEU A 91 6.53 2.07 -7.87
C LEU A 91 7.95 1.50 -7.90
N LEU A 92 8.24 0.54 -7.03
CA LEU A 92 9.52 -0.14 -7.02
C LEU A 92 9.46 -1.37 -7.94
N VAL A 93 10.08 -1.24 -9.12
CA VAL A 93 10.23 -2.35 -10.05
C VAL A 93 11.44 -3.19 -9.64
N LYS A 94 11.22 -4.47 -9.38
CA LYS A 94 12.26 -5.42 -8.99
C LYS A 94 12.46 -6.43 -10.13
N PRO A 95 13.47 -6.25 -11.02
CA PRO A 95 13.61 -7.04 -12.24
C PRO A 95 13.55 -8.55 -12.05
N GLN A 96 14.02 -9.05 -10.92
CA GLN A 96 13.98 -10.47 -10.55
C GLN A 96 12.56 -11.06 -10.37
N PHE A 97 11.52 -10.22 -10.32
CA PHE A 97 10.12 -10.63 -10.17
C PHE A 97 9.24 -10.27 -11.37
N GLU A 98 9.81 -9.72 -12.44
CA GLU A 98 9.05 -9.17 -13.60
C GLU A 98 9.18 -10.00 -14.88
N ALA A 99 9.85 -11.16 -14.81
CA ALA A 99 10.08 -12.07 -15.93
C ALA A 99 8.84 -12.90 -16.28
#